data_AF-A0A355T9M5-F1
#
_entry.id   AF-A0A355T9M5-F1
#
_cell.length_a   1.000
_cell.length_b   1.000
_cell.length_c   1.000
_cell.angle_alpha   90.00
_cell.angle_beta   90.00
_cell.angle_gamma   90.00
#
_symmetry.space_group_name_H-M   'P 1'
#
loop_
_entity.id
_entity.type
_entity.pdbx_description
1 polymer ?
#
loop_
_entity_poly.entity_id
_entity_poly.type
_entity_poly.pdbx_seq_one_letter_code
_entity_poly.pdbx_strand_id
1 'polypeptide(L)'
;MRLRNEDDAKKYTCEYTVSKLSLKEAQQRINNHKKILENTTTDEDRAFWQEQITGLEEYIKSEDLKTGTFPQSIDTVLFETVEWSALLSAFHNPNINESTFFETAFFQRWQIGAIYVILSNIAKLLSKKNGDHSLTRLWKEVSPFLKNHIAKDEFDYIRRKLDHPDGQALKLRHEVVAHNVKSTGIHLDLLDEELKFIARVWSIITIWSTFPMLFPWQEQKNALSGLDKIFSAQDIRQLKVNRDKYIRTVEEWCKTNLVTSEIERRSPFGEPSIKITTSASSS
;
A
#
# COMPACT_ATOMS: atom_id res chain seq x y z
N MET A 1 -9.99 18.02 12.99
CA MET A 1 -10.09 18.98 11.88
C MET A 1 -11.48 18.82 11.29
N ARG A 2 -12.21 19.90 10.97
CA ARG A 2 -13.54 19.79 10.35
C ARG A 2 -13.38 20.06 8.86
N LEU A 3 -13.52 19.02 8.03
CA LEU A 3 -13.46 19.13 6.57
C LEU A 3 -14.67 19.93 6.07
N ARG A 4 -14.45 20.97 5.26
CA ARG A 4 -15.51 21.93 4.87
C ARG A 4 -16.11 21.63 3.50
N ASN A 5 -15.32 21.07 2.59
CA ASN A 5 -15.71 20.77 1.21
C ASN A 5 -14.93 19.55 0.69
N GLU A 6 -15.22 19.14 -0.54
CA GLU A 6 -14.60 17.96 -1.17
C GLU A 6 -13.09 18.15 -1.38
N ASP A 7 -12.64 19.34 -1.77
CA ASP A 7 -11.22 19.62 -2.04
C ASP A 7 -10.38 19.58 -0.75
N ASP A 8 -10.90 20.15 0.35
CA ASP A 8 -10.33 20.03 1.69
C ASP A 8 -10.19 18.55 2.09
N ALA A 9 -11.17 17.72 1.75
CA ALA A 9 -11.17 16.29 2.07
C ALA A 9 -10.18 15.50 1.20
N LYS A 10 -10.03 15.84 -0.09
CA LYS A 10 -9.00 15.25 -0.96
C LYS A 10 -7.60 15.62 -0.51
N LYS A 11 -7.35 16.90 -0.20
CA LYS A 11 -6.06 17.37 0.35
C LYS A 11 -5.72 16.66 1.66
N TYR A 12 -6.68 16.60 2.58
CA TYR A 12 -6.53 15.85 3.83
C TYR A 12 -6.18 14.38 3.57
N THR A 13 -6.83 13.75 2.59
CA THR A 13 -6.54 12.36 2.21
C THR A 13 -5.10 12.20 1.75
N CYS A 14 -4.63 13.04 0.81
CA CYS A 14 -3.26 13.02 0.33
C CYS A 14 -2.25 13.12 1.48
N GLU A 15 -2.46 14.05 2.41
CA GLU A 15 -1.58 14.23 3.58
C GLU A 15 -1.59 13.03 4.54
N TYR A 16 -2.71 12.29 4.58
CA TYR A 16 -2.90 11.16 5.49
C TYR A 16 -2.42 9.82 4.91
N THR A 17 -2.44 9.66 3.59
CA THR A 17 -2.03 8.44 2.90
C THR A 17 -0.56 8.47 2.49
N VAL A 18 -0.07 9.61 1.99
CA VAL A 18 1.27 9.75 1.43
C VAL A 18 2.32 9.57 2.53
N SER A 19 3.33 8.76 2.22
CA SER A 19 4.51 8.63 3.06
C SER A 19 5.24 9.98 3.13
N LYS A 20 5.34 10.50 4.35
CA LYS A 20 6.12 11.70 4.67
C LYS A 20 7.57 11.44 4.23
N LEU A 21 8.01 12.20 3.24
CA LEU A 21 9.30 11.97 2.56
C LEU A 21 10.47 12.12 3.52
N SER A 22 11.49 11.28 3.40
CA SER A 22 12.77 11.59 4.05
C SER A 22 13.28 12.95 3.56
N LEU A 23 14.11 13.64 4.34
CA LEU A 23 14.72 14.90 3.94
C LEU A 23 15.37 14.79 2.54
N LYS A 24 16.06 13.66 2.28
CA LYS A 24 16.71 13.39 0.99
C LYS A 24 15.70 13.27 -0.15
N GLU A 25 14.60 12.54 0.05
CA GLU A 25 13.56 12.36 -0.97
C GLU A 25 12.78 13.65 -1.21
N ALA A 26 12.50 14.42 -0.16
CA ALA A 26 11.88 15.74 -0.26
C ALA A 26 12.76 16.70 -1.07
N GLN A 27 14.07 16.75 -0.77
CA GLN A 27 15.03 17.55 -1.54
C GLN A 27 15.08 17.12 -3.01
N GLN A 28 15.06 15.81 -3.27
CA GLN A 28 15.11 15.27 -4.62
C GLN A 28 13.83 15.58 -5.41
N ARG A 29 12.65 15.50 -4.79
CA ARG A 29 11.38 15.90 -5.40
C ARG A 29 11.31 17.40 -5.66
N ILE A 30 11.77 18.25 -4.73
CA ILE A 30 11.88 19.70 -4.98
C ILE A 30 12.72 19.97 -6.22
N ASN A 31 13.89 19.34 -6.33
CA ASN A 31 14.77 19.53 -7.49
C ASN A 31 14.12 19.06 -8.79
N ASN A 32 13.38 17.95 -8.76
CA ASN A 32 12.65 17.46 -9.92
C ASN A 32 11.50 18.41 -10.32
N HIS A 33 10.73 18.93 -9.35
CA HIS A 33 9.64 19.88 -9.61
C HIS A 33 10.16 21.22 -10.10
N LYS A 34 11.29 21.72 -9.59
CA LYS A 34 11.95 22.93 -10.11
C LYS A 34 12.33 22.78 -11.59
N LYS A 35 12.89 21.63 -11.98
CA LYS A 35 13.18 21.32 -13.39
C LYS A 35 11.93 21.24 -14.27
N ILE A 36 10.81 20.73 -13.74
CA ILE A 36 9.54 20.68 -14.48
C ILE A 36 8.97 22.11 -14.63
N LEU A 37 8.99 22.90 -13.56
CA LEU A 37 8.53 24.28 -13.55
C LEU A 37 9.29 25.14 -14.58
N GLU A 38 10.61 24.97 -14.69
CA GLU A 38 11.47 25.64 -15.69
C GLU A 38 11.04 25.36 -17.13
N ASN A 39 10.48 24.17 -17.40
CA ASN A 39 10.06 23.73 -18.73
C ASN A 39 8.55 23.91 -18.97
N THR A 40 7.82 24.45 -18.00
CA THR A 40 6.37 24.63 -18.07
C THR A 40 6.02 25.98 -18.71
N THR A 41 5.11 25.95 -19.69
CA THR A 41 4.80 27.11 -20.53
C THR A 41 3.50 27.82 -20.17
N THR A 42 2.57 27.13 -19.50
CA THR A 42 1.27 27.67 -19.06
C THR A 42 1.36 28.22 -17.64
N ASP A 43 0.57 29.25 -17.35
CA ASP A 43 0.59 29.89 -16.02
C ASP A 43 -0.14 29.07 -14.96
N GLU A 44 -1.17 28.30 -15.34
CA GLU A 44 -1.87 27.36 -14.45
C GLU A 44 -0.93 26.23 -13.98
N ASP A 45 -0.21 25.58 -14.90
CA ASP A 45 0.72 24.51 -14.52
C ASP A 45 1.90 25.08 -13.72
N ARG A 46 2.36 26.30 -14.03
CA ARG A 46 3.38 26.98 -13.23
C ARG A 46 2.91 27.23 -11.80
N ALA A 47 1.69 27.73 -11.62
CA ALA A 47 1.11 27.95 -10.29
C ALA A 47 1.01 26.64 -9.49
N PHE A 48 0.55 25.56 -10.13
CA PHE A 48 0.49 24.24 -9.53
C PHE A 48 1.86 23.73 -9.06
N TRP A 49 2.87 23.73 -9.95
CA TRP A 49 4.21 23.25 -9.60
C TRP A 49 4.89 24.11 -8.54
N GLN A 50 4.63 25.42 -8.55
CA GLN A 50 5.11 26.34 -7.52
C GLN A 50 4.48 26.01 -6.15
N GLU A 51 3.18 25.71 -6.09
CA GLU A 51 2.51 25.26 -4.88
C GLU A 51 3.10 23.94 -4.34
N GLN A 52 3.37 22.97 -5.22
CA GLN A 52 4.01 21.70 -4.82
C GLN A 52 5.42 21.92 -4.25
N ILE A 53 6.22 22.81 -4.85
CA ILE A 53 7.56 23.16 -4.34
C ILE A 53 7.45 23.83 -2.97
N THR A 54 6.58 24.83 -2.83
CA THR A 54 6.40 25.54 -1.56
C THR A 54 5.94 24.60 -0.45
N GLY A 55 5.00 23.69 -0.74
CA GLY A 55 4.56 22.68 0.22
C GLY A 55 5.71 21.75 0.68
N LEU A 56 6.59 21.34 -0.24
CA LEU A 56 7.77 20.54 0.12
C LEU A 56 8.83 21.34 0.91
N GLU A 57 9.02 22.62 0.60
CA GLU A 57 9.95 23.50 1.32
C GLU A 57 9.46 23.82 2.73
N GLU A 58 8.15 23.98 2.93
CA GLU A 58 7.52 24.07 4.25
C GLU A 58 7.62 22.76 5.02
N TYR A 59 7.38 21.63 4.33
CA TYR A 59 7.53 20.30 4.91
C TYR A 59 8.94 20.05 5.45
N ILE A 60 9.98 20.43 4.70
CA ILE A 60 11.37 20.29 5.14
C ILE A 60 11.68 21.10 6.41
N LYS A 61 10.96 22.20 6.62
CA LYS A 61 11.12 23.07 7.79
C LYS A 61 10.28 22.63 8.99
N SER A 62 9.37 21.67 8.81
CA SER A 62 8.47 21.21 9.86
C SER A 62 9.21 20.57 11.04
N GLU A 63 8.72 20.82 12.26
CA GLU A 63 9.26 20.19 13.47
C GLU A 63 9.08 18.68 13.43
N ASP A 64 8.01 18.18 12.81
CA ASP A 64 7.79 16.75 12.60
C ASP A 64 8.96 16.10 11.83
N LEU A 65 9.57 16.78 10.84
CA LEU A 65 10.74 16.26 10.10
C LEU A 65 12.00 16.27 10.93
N LYS A 66 12.21 17.35 11.69
CA LYS A 66 13.38 17.51 12.54
C LYS A 66 13.40 16.52 13.69
N THR A 67 12.24 16.18 14.22
CA THR A 67 12.08 15.27 15.36
C THR A 67 11.92 13.82 14.94
N GLY A 68 11.67 13.55 13.65
CA GLY A 68 11.48 12.20 13.12
C GLY A 68 10.22 11.51 13.64
N THR A 69 9.32 12.23 14.33
CA THR A 69 8.06 11.70 14.87
C THR A 69 6.96 11.81 13.83
N PHE A 70 7.09 11.07 12.73
CA PHE A 70 5.97 10.84 11.83
C PHE A 70 5.38 9.47 12.08
N PRO A 71 4.05 9.35 12.20
CA PRO A 71 3.41 8.06 12.06
C PRO A 71 3.70 7.51 10.65
N GLN A 72 3.94 6.19 10.55
CA GLN A 72 4.00 5.51 9.26
C GLN A 72 2.71 5.80 8.48
N SER A 73 2.81 6.18 7.21
CA SER A 73 1.64 6.51 6.41
C SER A 73 0.82 5.26 6.06
N ILE A 74 -0.45 5.43 5.72
CA ILE A 74 -1.32 4.32 5.32
C ILE A 74 -0.71 3.56 4.13
N ASP A 75 -0.21 4.27 3.11
CA ASP A 75 0.43 3.64 1.95
C ASP A 75 1.62 2.77 2.34
N THR A 76 2.46 3.28 3.26
CA THR A 76 3.64 2.56 3.73
C THR A 76 3.26 1.27 4.43
N VAL A 77 2.32 1.36 5.37
CA VAL A 77 1.86 0.21 6.16
C VAL A 77 1.19 -0.82 5.26
N LEU A 78 0.36 -0.37 4.31
CA LEU A 78 -0.32 -1.24 3.35
C LEU A 78 0.67 -1.96 2.42
N PHE A 79 1.57 -1.22 1.77
CA PHE A 79 2.53 -1.81 0.83
C PHE A 79 3.51 -2.75 1.52
N GLU A 80 3.93 -2.42 2.74
CA GLU A 80 4.72 -3.34 3.56
C GLU A 80 3.94 -4.63 3.87
N THR A 81 2.66 -4.53 4.24
CA THR A 81 1.81 -5.72 4.47
C THR A 81 1.71 -6.59 3.22
N VAL A 82 1.45 -5.98 2.07
CA VAL A 82 1.35 -6.70 0.78
C VAL A 82 2.67 -7.37 0.44
N GLU A 83 3.81 -6.71 0.64
CA GLU A 83 5.13 -7.28 0.35
C GLU A 83 5.41 -8.51 1.23
N TRP A 84 5.15 -8.42 2.54
CA TRP A 84 5.31 -9.56 3.43
C TRP A 84 4.40 -10.73 3.07
N SER A 85 3.13 -10.46 2.73
CA SER A 85 2.20 -11.49 2.28
C SER A 85 2.63 -12.12 0.95
N ALA A 86 3.12 -11.33 -0.01
CA ALA A 86 3.60 -11.81 -1.29
C ALA A 86 4.84 -12.70 -1.14
N LEU A 87 5.77 -12.34 -0.26
CA LEU A 87 6.94 -13.16 0.07
C LEU A 87 6.53 -14.47 0.75
N LEU A 88 5.66 -14.43 1.77
CA LEU A 88 5.16 -15.64 2.42
C LEU A 88 4.43 -16.56 1.44
N SER A 89 3.60 -16.00 0.55
CA SER A 89 2.90 -16.76 -0.49
C SER A 89 3.89 -17.40 -1.46
N ALA A 90 4.95 -16.68 -1.84
CA ALA A 90 5.97 -17.20 -2.74
C ALA A 90 6.67 -18.44 -2.21
N PHE A 91 6.95 -18.47 -0.90
CA PHE A 91 7.60 -19.60 -0.22
C PHE A 91 6.67 -20.77 0.12
N HIS A 92 5.35 -20.58 0.16
CA HIS A 92 4.39 -21.68 0.35
C HIS A 92 4.10 -22.48 -0.94
N ASN A 93 4.89 -22.32 -1.99
CA ASN A 93 4.70 -23.04 -3.23
C ASN A 93 5.25 -24.49 -3.15
N PRO A 94 4.43 -25.52 -3.44
CA PRO A 94 4.84 -26.93 -3.36
C PRO A 94 5.93 -27.34 -4.36
N ASN A 95 6.31 -26.47 -5.30
CA ASN A 95 7.35 -26.73 -6.29
C ASN A 95 8.76 -26.29 -5.85
N ILE A 96 8.91 -25.72 -4.64
CA ILE A 96 10.22 -25.30 -4.08
C ILE A 96 10.75 -26.39 -3.12
N ASN A 97 10.36 -27.65 -3.33
CA ASN A 97 10.23 -28.65 -2.27
C ASN A 97 11.48 -29.43 -1.85
N GLU A 98 12.70 -28.96 -2.12
CA GLU A 98 13.93 -29.72 -1.82
C GLU A 98 14.96 -28.98 -0.97
N SER A 99 14.62 -27.80 -0.46
CA SER A 99 15.58 -27.03 0.35
C SER A 99 15.46 -27.37 1.83
N THR A 100 16.53 -27.94 2.41
CA THR A 100 16.73 -28.07 3.87
C THR A 100 16.63 -26.73 4.59
N PHE A 101 16.72 -25.61 3.86
CA PHE A 101 16.48 -24.27 4.37
C PHE A 101 15.12 -24.13 5.08
N PHE A 102 14.05 -24.75 4.57
CA PHE A 102 12.71 -24.64 5.16
C PHE A 102 12.59 -25.30 6.53
N GLU A 103 13.44 -26.28 6.81
CA GLU A 103 13.51 -26.95 8.12
C GLU A 103 14.37 -26.18 9.12
N THR A 104 15.10 -25.15 8.67
CA THR A 104 15.97 -24.39 9.57
C THR A 104 15.17 -23.58 10.59
N ALA A 105 15.69 -23.51 11.80
CA ALA A 105 15.15 -22.62 12.84
C ALA A 105 15.14 -21.15 12.39
N PHE A 106 16.06 -20.75 11.51
CA PHE A 106 16.08 -19.42 10.91
C PHE A 106 14.82 -19.16 10.08
N PHE A 107 14.51 -20.03 9.12
CA PHE A 107 13.35 -19.86 8.25
C PHE A 107 12.03 -19.88 9.04
N GLN A 108 11.90 -20.79 10.00
CA GLN A 108 10.72 -20.84 10.88
C GLN A 108 10.53 -19.54 11.67
N ARG A 109 11.62 -18.95 12.20
CA ARG A 109 11.56 -17.66 12.90
C ARG A 109 11.24 -16.51 11.96
N TRP A 110 11.80 -16.52 10.76
CA TRP A 110 11.50 -15.52 9.73
C TRP A 110 10.01 -15.57 9.35
N GLN A 111 9.45 -16.76 9.13
CA GLN A 111 8.04 -16.95 8.81
C GLN A 111 7.12 -16.44 9.93
N ILE A 112 7.42 -16.78 11.19
CA ILE A 112 6.65 -16.27 12.34
C ILE A 112 6.75 -14.75 12.43
N GLY A 113 7.94 -14.19 12.23
CA GLY A 113 8.16 -12.74 12.23
C GLY A 113 7.36 -12.04 11.13
N ALA A 114 7.37 -12.57 9.92
CA ALA A 114 6.60 -12.05 8.79
C ALA A 114 5.09 -12.03 9.10
N ILE A 115 4.55 -13.12 9.65
CA ILE A 115 3.13 -13.18 10.02
C ILE A 115 2.80 -12.17 11.13
N TYR A 116 3.68 -12.01 12.12
CA TYR A 116 3.49 -11.00 13.17
C TYR A 116 3.47 -9.58 12.61
N VAL A 117 4.34 -9.27 11.64
CA VAL A 117 4.37 -7.97 10.96
C VAL A 117 3.05 -7.73 10.20
N ILE A 118 2.57 -8.72 9.43
CA ILE A 118 1.30 -8.63 8.69
C ILE A 118 0.14 -8.35 9.66
N LEU A 119 0.01 -9.15 10.71
CA LEU A 119 -1.04 -8.99 11.73
C LEU A 119 -0.97 -7.63 12.43
N SER A 120 0.24 -7.17 12.74
CA SER A 120 0.45 -5.87 13.38
C SER A 120 0.06 -4.72 12.47
N ASN A 121 0.42 -4.80 11.19
CA ASN A 121 0.11 -3.76 10.21
C ASN A 121 -1.39 -3.73 9.86
N ILE A 122 -2.05 -4.88 9.71
CA ILE A 122 -3.52 -4.97 9.58
C ILE A 122 -4.19 -4.32 10.80
N ALA A 123 -3.74 -4.65 12.02
CA ALA A 123 -4.29 -4.07 13.23
C ALA A 123 -4.09 -2.55 13.33
N LYS A 124 -2.95 -2.01 12.86
CA LYS A 124 -2.71 -0.57 12.75
C LYS A 124 -3.67 0.08 11.77
N LEU A 125 -3.80 -0.47 10.55
CA LEU A 125 -4.67 0.05 9.50
C LEU A 125 -6.14 0.07 9.92
N LEU A 126 -6.59 -0.94 10.68
CA LEU A 126 -7.96 -1.04 11.16
C LEU A 126 -8.20 -0.38 12.52
N SER A 127 -7.19 0.22 13.16
CA SER A 127 -7.32 0.77 14.51
C SER A 127 -8.39 1.85 14.60
N LYS A 128 -9.12 1.83 15.72
CA LYS A 128 -10.18 2.80 16.07
C LYS A 128 -9.79 3.76 17.17
N LYS A 129 -8.59 3.64 17.75
CA LYS A 129 -8.20 4.51 18.85
C LYS A 129 -8.11 5.95 18.36
N ASN A 130 -8.66 6.86 19.17
CA ASN A 130 -8.56 8.29 18.88
C ASN A 130 -7.09 8.70 18.86
N GLY A 131 -6.65 9.35 17.78
CA GLY A 131 -5.25 9.76 17.60
C GLY A 131 -4.47 8.89 16.63
N ASP A 132 -4.86 7.63 16.41
CA ASP A 132 -4.16 6.73 15.49
C ASP A 132 -4.27 7.22 14.05
N HIS A 133 -3.21 6.99 13.26
CA HIS A 133 -3.17 7.21 11.82
C HIS A 133 -3.57 5.92 11.10
N SER A 134 -4.88 5.71 10.93
CA SER A 134 -5.45 4.45 10.44
C SER A 134 -6.41 4.67 9.27
N LEU A 135 -6.60 3.62 8.46
CA LEU A 135 -7.56 3.62 7.35
C LEU A 135 -9.00 3.77 7.84
N THR A 136 -9.33 3.15 8.98
CA THR A 136 -10.64 3.32 9.63
C THR A 136 -10.94 4.78 9.96
N ARG A 137 -9.94 5.51 10.47
CA ARG A 137 -10.11 6.93 10.80
C ARG A 137 -10.22 7.78 9.55
N LEU A 138 -9.34 7.56 8.57
CA LEU A 138 -9.41 8.27 7.29
C LEU A 138 -10.80 8.10 6.67
N TRP A 139 -11.30 6.86 6.57
CA TRP A 139 -12.64 6.57 6.07
C TRP A 139 -13.73 7.34 6.82
N LYS A 140 -13.70 7.38 8.15
CA LYS A 140 -14.71 8.12 8.94
C LYS A 140 -14.76 9.61 8.58
N GLU A 141 -13.61 10.23 8.35
CA GLU A 141 -13.53 11.65 8.01
C GLU A 141 -13.97 11.92 6.56
N VAL A 142 -13.62 11.04 5.61
CA VAL A 142 -13.81 11.31 4.16
C VAL A 142 -15.04 10.63 3.55
N SER A 143 -15.59 9.60 4.18
CA SER A 143 -16.75 8.85 3.66
C SER A 143 -18.01 9.70 3.41
N PRO A 144 -18.31 10.80 4.13
CA PRO A 144 -19.43 11.67 3.77
C PRO A 144 -19.31 12.26 2.36
N PHE A 145 -18.09 12.50 1.89
CA PHE A 145 -17.81 13.02 0.55
C PHE A 145 -17.79 11.92 -0.51
N LEU A 146 -17.47 10.68 -0.13
CA LEU A 146 -17.41 9.52 -1.04
C LEU A 146 -18.76 8.89 -1.38
N LYS A 147 -19.81 9.17 -0.59
CA LYS A 147 -21.11 8.46 -0.65
C LYS A 147 -21.74 8.40 -2.05
N ASN A 148 -21.52 9.43 -2.87
CA ASN A 148 -22.09 9.52 -4.23
C ASN A 148 -21.13 9.02 -5.32
N HIS A 149 -19.91 8.60 -4.97
CA HIS A 149 -18.88 8.15 -5.90
C HIS A 149 -18.66 6.62 -5.89
N ILE A 150 -19.35 5.90 -5.01
CA ILE A 150 -19.24 4.46 -4.80
C ILE A 150 -20.64 3.85 -4.89
N ALA A 151 -20.74 2.59 -5.34
CA ALA A 151 -21.99 1.84 -5.28
C ALA A 151 -22.53 1.79 -3.83
N LYS A 152 -23.82 2.02 -3.67
CA LYS A 152 -24.46 2.20 -2.34
C LYS A 152 -24.29 0.98 -1.44
N ASP A 153 -24.42 -0.22 -2.01
CA ASP A 153 -24.25 -1.50 -1.34
C ASP A 153 -22.83 -1.71 -0.83
N GLU A 154 -21.81 -1.38 -1.64
CA GLU A 154 -20.40 -1.43 -1.25
C GLU A 154 -20.10 -0.41 -0.15
N PHE A 155 -20.60 0.83 -0.28
CA PHE A 155 -20.47 1.85 0.76
C PHE A 155 -21.06 1.39 2.10
N ASP A 156 -22.27 0.83 2.08
CA ASP A 156 -22.95 0.33 3.28
C ASP A 156 -22.25 -0.92 3.85
N TYR A 157 -21.65 -1.76 3.02
CA TYR A 157 -20.81 -2.88 3.46
C TYR A 157 -19.55 -2.39 4.18
N ILE A 158 -18.78 -1.49 3.56
CA ILE A 158 -17.55 -0.93 4.14
C ILE A 158 -17.85 -0.22 5.46
N ARG A 159 -18.88 0.63 5.49
CA ARG A 159 -19.28 1.34 6.71
C ARG A 159 -19.56 0.36 7.85
N ARG A 160 -20.39 -0.67 7.61
CA ARG A 160 -20.72 -1.68 8.63
C ARG A 160 -19.48 -2.43 9.12
N LYS A 161 -18.61 -2.86 8.19
CA LYS A 161 -17.41 -3.63 8.53
C LYS A 161 -16.37 -2.79 9.27
N LEU A 162 -16.23 -1.49 8.96
CA LEU A 162 -15.36 -0.60 9.73
C LEU A 162 -15.98 -0.19 11.07
N ASP A 163 -17.30 -0.08 11.19
CA ASP A 163 -17.98 0.20 12.47
C ASP A 163 -18.00 -1.02 13.40
N HIS A 164 -17.95 -2.22 12.84
CA HIS A 164 -17.87 -3.49 13.56
C HIS A 164 -16.89 -4.45 12.85
N PRO A 165 -15.56 -4.22 12.97
CA PRO A 165 -14.59 -5.13 12.40
C PRO A 165 -14.75 -6.45 13.12
N ASP A 166 -15.03 -7.49 12.35
CA ASP A 166 -14.82 -8.85 12.77
C ASP A 166 -13.32 -8.95 13.04
N GLY A 167 -12.91 -8.77 14.29
CA GLY A 167 -11.51 -8.61 14.66
C GLY A 167 -10.72 -9.91 14.54
N GLN A 168 -10.81 -10.62 13.41
CA GLN A 168 -10.17 -11.91 13.20
C GLN A 168 -8.66 -11.75 13.17
N ALA A 169 -8.09 -10.75 12.49
CA ALA A 169 -6.66 -10.46 12.57
C ALA A 169 -6.23 -10.02 13.98
N LEU A 170 -7.08 -9.32 14.73
CA LEU A 170 -6.80 -8.98 16.13
C LEU A 170 -6.82 -10.21 17.05
N LYS A 171 -7.79 -11.11 16.85
CA LYS A 171 -7.90 -12.39 17.55
C LYS A 171 -6.72 -13.29 17.22
N LEU A 172 -6.40 -13.45 15.94
CA LEU A 172 -5.22 -14.18 15.45
C LEU A 172 -3.93 -13.58 16.02
N ARG A 173 -3.80 -12.24 16.06
CA ARG A 173 -2.66 -11.58 16.72
C ARG A 173 -2.58 -11.97 18.19
N HIS A 174 -3.68 -11.94 18.93
CA HIS A 174 -3.70 -12.34 20.34
C HIS A 174 -3.37 -13.83 20.53
N GLU A 175 -3.86 -14.69 19.66
CA GLU A 175 -3.58 -16.13 19.67
C GLU A 175 -2.11 -16.46 19.37
N VAL A 176 -1.53 -15.79 18.37
CA VAL A 176 -0.11 -15.89 18.01
C VAL A 176 0.78 -15.37 19.12
N VAL A 177 0.45 -14.21 19.70
CA VAL A 177 1.18 -13.62 20.85
C VAL A 177 1.11 -14.51 22.08
N ALA A 178 -0.03 -15.15 22.32
CA ALA A 178 -0.21 -16.05 23.45
C ALA A 178 0.48 -17.41 23.25
N HIS A 179 1.16 -17.65 22.11
CA HIS A 179 1.76 -18.94 21.73
C HIS A 179 0.77 -20.12 21.72
N ASN A 180 -0.53 -19.83 21.66
CA ASN A 180 -1.59 -20.84 21.76
C ASN A 180 -1.83 -21.57 20.43
N VAL A 181 -1.31 -21.04 19.32
CA VAL A 181 -1.45 -21.61 17.98
C VAL A 181 -0.06 -22.02 17.49
N LYS A 182 0.05 -23.25 16.98
CA LYS A 182 1.27 -23.69 16.29
C LYS A 182 1.49 -22.79 15.08
N SER A 183 2.71 -22.25 14.92
CA SER A 183 3.10 -21.36 13.83
C SER A 183 2.78 -21.89 12.42
N THR A 184 2.68 -23.21 12.27
CA THR A 184 2.35 -23.92 11.03
C THR A 184 0.84 -24.00 10.72
N GLY A 185 -0.03 -23.36 11.51
CA GLY A 185 -1.50 -23.44 11.36
C GLY A 185 -2.19 -22.11 11.08
N ILE A 186 -1.45 -21.04 10.77
CA ILE A 186 -2.06 -19.73 10.49
C ILE A 186 -2.66 -19.79 9.08
N HIS A 187 -3.99 -19.74 9.00
CA HIS A 187 -4.73 -19.69 7.75
C HIS A 187 -4.46 -18.37 7.02
N LEU A 188 -3.48 -18.36 6.12
CA LEU A 188 -3.17 -17.20 5.27
C LEU A 188 -4.40 -16.71 4.51
N ASP A 189 -5.32 -17.61 4.15
CA ASP A 189 -6.59 -17.29 3.51
C ASP A 189 -7.45 -16.31 4.35
N LEU A 190 -7.41 -16.41 5.68
CA LEU A 190 -8.11 -15.47 6.57
C LEU A 190 -7.46 -14.09 6.57
N LEU A 191 -6.14 -14.04 6.42
CA LEU A 191 -5.39 -12.78 6.30
C LEU A 191 -5.63 -12.12 4.95
N ASP A 192 -5.73 -12.93 3.89
CA ASP A 192 -6.02 -12.48 2.53
C ASP A 192 -7.39 -11.82 2.44
N GLU A 193 -8.42 -12.34 3.11
CA GLU A 193 -9.74 -11.71 3.13
C GLU A 193 -9.76 -10.36 3.87
N GLU A 194 -8.98 -10.21 4.96
CA GLU A 194 -8.81 -8.90 5.61
C GLU A 194 -8.00 -7.93 4.75
N LEU A 195 -6.92 -8.42 4.13
CA LEU A 195 -6.09 -7.60 3.25
C LEU A 195 -6.84 -7.16 2.00
N LYS A 196 -7.65 -8.03 1.39
CA LYS A 196 -8.57 -7.71 0.29
C LYS A 196 -9.51 -6.58 0.66
N PHE A 197 -10.13 -6.65 1.85
CA PHE A 197 -10.99 -5.60 2.34
C PHE A 197 -10.23 -4.27 2.50
N ILE A 198 -9.07 -4.28 3.16
CA ILE A 198 -8.23 -3.10 3.38
C ILE A 198 -7.78 -2.49 2.06
N ALA A 199 -7.25 -3.30 1.14
CA ALA A 199 -6.75 -2.90 -0.16
C ALA A 199 -7.86 -2.24 -0.99
N ARG A 200 -9.07 -2.78 -0.95
CA ARG A 200 -10.23 -2.20 -1.66
C ARG A 200 -10.70 -0.87 -1.05
N VAL A 201 -10.76 -0.76 0.28
CA VAL A 201 -11.09 0.51 0.95
C VAL A 201 -10.06 1.59 0.64
N TRP A 202 -8.77 1.24 0.71
CA TRP A 202 -7.68 2.14 0.31
C TRP A 202 -7.81 2.55 -1.16
N SER A 203 -8.01 1.60 -2.07
CA SER A 203 -8.15 1.85 -3.51
C SER A 203 -9.27 2.84 -3.83
N ILE A 204 -10.44 2.67 -3.22
CA ILE A 204 -11.58 3.57 -3.38
C ILE A 204 -11.22 5.01 -2.98
N ILE A 205 -10.58 5.16 -1.82
CA ILE A 205 -10.14 6.47 -1.32
C ILE A 205 -9.12 7.07 -2.29
N THR A 206 -8.10 6.31 -2.68
CA THR A 206 -7.01 6.73 -3.57
C THR A 206 -7.51 7.16 -4.95
N ILE A 207 -8.38 6.36 -5.58
CA ILE A 207 -8.99 6.68 -6.90
C ILE A 207 -9.79 7.99 -6.85
N TRP A 208 -10.43 8.27 -5.72
CA TRP A 208 -11.22 9.50 -5.56
C TRP A 208 -10.36 10.72 -5.25
N SER A 209 -9.27 10.57 -4.48
CA SER A 209 -8.52 11.69 -3.91
C SER A 209 -7.22 12.04 -4.61
N THR A 210 -6.58 11.10 -5.30
CA THR A 210 -5.18 11.22 -5.71
C THR A 210 -4.93 10.77 -7.14
N PHE A 211 -3.77 11.16 -7.66
CA PHE A 211 -3.24 10.58 -8.89
C PHE A 211 -2.83 9.12 -8.67
N PRO A 212 -2.96 8.26 -9.70
CA PRO A 212 -2.58 6.86 -9.60
C PRO A 212 -1.13 6.68 -9.12
N MET A 213 -0.94 5.74 -8.19
CA MET A 213 0.37 5.38 -7.65
C MET A 213 1.24 4.77 -8.74
N LEU A 214 2.42 5.34 -8.93
CA LEU A 214 3.43 4.82 -9.83
C LEU A 214 4.42 3.98 -9.03
N PHE A 215 4.64 2.74 -9.47
CA PHE A 215 5.62 1.81 -8.87
C PHE A 215 5.42 1.57 -7.36
N PRO A 216 4.24 1.13 -6.91
CA PRO A 216 3.96 0.90 -5.48
C PRO A 216 4.76 -0.26 -4.87
N TRP A 217 5.28 -1.16 -5.71
CA TRP A 217 5.91 -2.41 -5.27
C TRP A 217 7.44 -2.33 -5.37
N GLN A 218 8.12 -3.03 -4.46
CA GLN A 218 9.57 -3.18 -4.56
C GLN A 218 9.96 -3.93 -5.84
N GLU A 219 11.05 -3.49 -6.47
CA GLU A 219 11.63 -4.21 -7.61
C GLU A 219 12.06 -5.62 -7.19
N GLN A 220 11.77 -6.62 -8.03
CA GLN A 220 12.07 -8.04 -7.77
C GLN A 220 13.54 -8.29 -7.39
N LYS A 221 14.47 -7.52 -7.97
CA LYS A 221 15.90 -7.66 -7.72
C LYS A 221 16.26 -7.34 -6.26
N ASN A 222 15.49 -6.46 -5.62
CA ASN A 222 15.70 -6.05 -4.24
C ASN A 222 14.97 -6.99 -3.26
N ALA A 223 13.72 -7.33 -3.57
CA ALA A 223 12.83 -8.12 -2.70
C ALA A 223 13.39 -9.51 -2.34
N LEU A 224 14.11 -10.15 -3.27
CA LEU A 224 14.70 -11.48 -3.09
C LEU A 224 16.24 -11.44 -3.08
N SER A 225 16.83 -10.26 -2.90
CA SER A 225 18.28 -10.10 -2.87
C SER A 225 18.91 -10.93 -1.75
N GLY A 226 20.04 -11.57 -2.05
CA GLY A 226 20.79 -12.39 -1.08
C GLY A 226 20.35 -13.85 -0.99
N LEU A 227 19.21 -14.23 -1.59
CA LEU A 227 18.77 -15.63 -1.68
C LEU A 227 19.54 -16.44 -2.74
N ASP A 228 20.26 -15.77 -3.66
CA ASP A 228 21.09 -16.38 -4.71
C ASP A 228 22.20 -17.31 -4.19
N LYS A 229 22.51 -17.23 -2.89
CA LYS A 229 23.49 -18.11 -2.23
C LYS A 229 22.87 -19.38 -1.63
N ILE A 230 21.55 -19.41 -1.50
CA ILE A 230 20.81 -20.47 -0.78
C ILE A 230 19.96 -21.28 -1.76
N PHE A 231 19.42 -20.63 -2.78
CA PHE A 231 18.49 -21.20 -3.75
C PHE A 231 19.11 -21.24 -5.14
N SER A 232 18.67 -22.20 -5.96
CA SER A 232 19.08 -22.24 -7.36
C SER A 232 18.48 -21.06 -8.13
N ALA A 233 19.08 -20.72 -9.28
CA ALA A 233 18.54 -19.69 -10.16
C ALA A 233 17.09 -20.00 -10.61
N GLN A 234 16.75 -21.29 -10.75
CA GLN A 234 15.41 -21.74 -11.11
C GLN A 234 14.42 -21.49 -9.96
N ASP A 235 14.79 -21.83 -8.72
CA ASP A 235 13.96 -21.58 -7.54
C ASP A 235 13.70 -20.09 -7.35
N ILE A 236 14.73 -19.26 -7.52
CA ILE A 236 14.62 -17.80 -7.41
C ILE A 236 13.70 -17.23 -8.48
N ARG A 237 13.77 -17.78 -9.70
CA ARG A 237 12.83 -17.42 -10.76
C ARG A 237 11.40 -17.80 -10.38
N GLN A 238 11.19 -18.97 -9.78
CA GLN A 238 9.87 -19.41 -9.34
C GLN A 238 9.33 -18.55 -8.19
N LEU A 239 10.18 -18.18 -7.22
CA LEU A 239 9.84 -17.26 -6.13
C LEU A 239 9.38 -15.90 -6.68
N LYS A 240 10.10 -15.34 -7.67
CA LYS A 240 9.72 -14.10 -8.35
C LYS A 240 8.34 -14.21 -9.01
N VAL A 241 8.10 -15.30 -9.75
CA VAL A 241 6.81 -15.55 -10.41
C VAL A 241 5.67 -15.64 -9.40
N ASN A 242 5.86 -16.34 -8.28
CA ASN A 242 4.83 -16.49 -7.27
C ASN A 242 4.54 -15.19 -6.53
N ARG A 243 5.59 -14.43 -6.17
CA ARG A 243 5.45 -13.10 -5.56
C ARG A 243 4.64 -12.17 -6.46
N ASP A 244 5.00 -12.10 -7.75
CA ASP A 244 4.27 -11.29 -8.72
C ASP A 244 2.83 -11.73 -8.89
N LYS A 245 2.57 -13.04 -8.86
CA LYS A 245 1.20 -13.57 -8.92
C LYS A 245 0.37 -13.05 -7.75
N TYR A 246 0.91 -13.09 -6.53
CA TYR A 246 0.21 -12.56 -5.36
C TYR A 246 -0.02 -11.05 -5.47
N ILE A 247 0.98 -10.29 -5.90
CA ILE A 247 0.84 -8.84 -6.12
C ILE A 247 -0.28 -8.54 -7.12
N ARG A 248 -0.35 -9.25 -8.24
CA ARG A 248 -1.45 -9.09 -9.22
C ARG A 248 -2.81 -9.41 -8.61
N THR A 249 -2.89 -10.44 -7.77
CA THR A 249 -4.13 -10.75 -7.02
C THR A 249 -4.55 -9.56 -6.14
N VAL A 250 -3.61 -8.91 -5.44
CA VAL A 250 -3.89 -7.70 -4.65
C VAL A 250 -4.32 -6.53 -5.55
N GLU A 251 -3.68 -6.35 -6.70
CA GLU A 251 -4.07 -5.32 -7.68
C GLU A 251 -5.50 -5.55 -8.20
N GLU A 252 -5.90 -6.81 -8.40
CA GLU A 252 -7.27 -7.19 -8.74
C GLU A 252 -8.24 -6.90 -7.60
N TRP A 253 -7.86 -7.19 -6.34
CA TRP A 253 -8.69 -6.85 -5.17
C TRP A 253 -8.97 -5.35 -5.08
N CYS A 254 -7.97 -4.51 -5.35
CA CYS A 254 -8.14 -3.06 -5.39
C CYS A 254 -9.23 -2.60 -6.38
N LYS A 255 -9.48 -3.38 -7.44
CA LYS A 255 -10.44 -3.06 -8.50
C LYS A 255 -11.76 -3.81 -8.38
N THR A 256 -11.88 -4.76 -7.47
CA THR A 256 -13.05 -5.64 -7.39
C THR A 256 -14.00 -5.18 -6.29
N ASN A 257 -15.26 -4.96 -6.64
CA ASN A 257 -16.30 -4.57 -5.70
C ASN A 257 -16.49 -5.65 -4.62
N LEU A 258 -16.54 -5.25 -3.34
CA LEU A 258 -16.61 -6.17 -2.20
C LEU A 258 -17.92 -6.96 -2.10
N VAL A 259 -18.99 -6.51 -2.76
CA VAL A 259 -20.34 -7.08 -2.68
C VAL A 259 -20.71 -7.78 -3.98
N THR A 260 -20.55 -7.10 -5.12
CA THR A 260 -20.98 -7.61 -6.43
C THR A 260 -19.90 -8.39 -7.16
N SER A 261 -18.63 -8.29 -6.72
CA SER A 261 -17.45 -8.79 -7.43
C SER A 261 -17.25 -8.19 -8.83
N GLU A 262 -17.93 -7.08 -9.15
CA GLU A 262 -17.71 -6.35 -10.40
C GLU A 262 -16.35 -5.67 -10.40
N ILE A 263 -15.68 -5.68 -11.56
CA ILE A 263 -14.36 -5.06 -11.72
C ILE A 263 -14.52 -3.62 -12.20
N GLU A 264 -13.96 -2.68 -11.45
CA GLU A 264 -13.91 -1.28 -11.81
C GLU A 264 -12.92 -1.00 -12.95
N ARG A 265 -13.29 -0.04 -13.80
CA ARG A 265 -12.43 0.43 -14.89
C ARG A 265 -11.25 1.25 -14.38
N ARG A 266 -11.45 2.03 -13.31
CA ARG A 266 -10.41 2.85 -12.70
C ARG A 266 -9.50 1.99 -11.82
N SER A 267 -8.25 2.42 -11.69
CA SER A 267 -7.22 1.73 -10.91
C SER A 267 -6.52 2.77 -10.03
N PRO A 268 -6.15 2.41 -8.78
CA PRO A 268 -5.29 3.27 -7.98
C PRO A 268 -3.83 3.21 -8.45
N PHE A 269 -3.51 2.34 -9.42
CA PHE A 269 -2.18 2.15 -9.98
C PHE A 269 -2.08 2.77 -11.38
N GLY A 270 -1.01 3.54 -11.60
CA GLY A 270 -0.73 4.13 -12.90
C GLY A 270 0.18 3.24 -13.74
N GLU A 271 -0.16 3.06 -15.01
CA GLU A 271 0.73 2.45 -15.99
C GLU A 271 1.47 3.55 -16.76
N PRO A 272 2.82 3.54 -16.81
CA PRO A 272 3.54 4.49 -17.64
C PRO A 272 3.28 4.21 -19.13
N SER A 273 2.50 5.07 -19.80
CA SER A 273 2.30 4.96 -21.25
C SER A 273 3.53 5.51 -21.99
N ILE A 274 4.45 4.63 -22.39
CA ILE A 274 5.55 5.02 -23.29
C ILE A 274 5.00 5.07 -24.72
N LYS A 275 4.62 6.26 -25.17
CA LYS A 275 4.40 6.50 -26.60
C LYS A 275 5.76 6.66 -27.26
N ILE A 276 6.24 5.61 -27.92
CA ILE A 276 7.40 5.70 -28.80
C ILE A 276 6.97 6.45 -30.05
N THR A 277 7.22 7.75 -30.10
CA THR A 277 7.09 8.53 -31.33
C THR A 277 8.29 8.17 -32.20
N THR A 278 8.14 7.18 -33.08
CA THR A 278 9.09 6.96 -34.16
C THR A 278 9.02 8.17 -35.08
N SER A 279 9.97 9.10 -34.95
CA SER A 279 10.19 10.10 -35.99
C SER A 279 10.61 9.37 -37.25
N ALA A 280 9.71 9.28 -38.21
CA ALA A 280 10.02 8.86 -39.56
C ALA A 280 11.15 9.78 -40.06
N SER A 281 12.33 9.20 -40.25
CA SER A 281 13.40 9.81 -41.01
C SER A 281 12.95 9.90 -42.47
N SER A 282 12.34 11.02 -42.83
CA SER A 282 12.15 11.43 -44.22
C SER A 282 13.34 12.28 -44.65
N SER A 283 14.35 11.66 -45.26
CA SER A 283 15.00 12.04 -46.53
C SER A 283 16.21 11.17 -46.80
#